data_AF-A0A432DU70-F1
#
_entry.id   AF-A0A432DU70-F1
#
_cell.length_a   1.000
_cell.length_b   1.000
_cell.length_c   1.000
_cell.angle_alpha   90.00
_cell.angle_beta   90.00
_cell.angle_gamma   90.00
#
_symmetry.space_group_name_H-M   'P 1'
#
loop_
_entity.id
_entity.type
_entity.pdbx_description
1 polymer ?
#
loop_
_entity_poly.entity_id
_entity_poly.type
_entity_poly.pdbx_seq_one_letter_code
_entity_poly.pdbx_strand_id
1 'polypeptide(L)'
;MPQQRSGGFHDTESYKQFDEAHLPLKFEILKKRFCLINRWKSYCGEAFAAFKLYDSNGSPVEREPQKGDFIRINIPGPGETEAGLKLRISAFFRMPILKVSA
;
A
#
# COMPACT_ATOMS: atom_id res chain seq x y z
N MET A 1 29.73 4.53 19.89
CA MET A 1 28.54 4.28 19.05
C MET A 1 28.21 5.56 18.30
N PRO A 2 28.00 5.55 16.98
CA PRO A 2 27.56 6.74 16.26
C PRO A 2 26.19 7.20 16.77
N GLN A 3 25.98 8.50 16.93
CA GLN A 3 24.67 9.04 17.28
C GLN A 3 23.69 8.84 16.12
N GLN A 4 22.55 8.21 16.40
CA GLN A 4 21.43 8.15 15.47
C GLN A 4 20.98 9.57 15.12
N ARG A 5 20.92 9.90 13.83
CA ARG A 5 20.34 11.15 13.30
C ARG A 5 18.94 10.87 12.77
N SER A 6 17.99 11.77 13.00
CA SER A 6 16.63 11.66 12.48
C SER A 6 16.63 11.72 10.94
N GLY A 7 15.76 10.91 10.32
CA GLY A 7 15.55 10.92 8.87
C GLY A 7 14.63 12.07 8.42
N GLY A 8 14.54 12.28 7.10
CA GLY A 8 13.60 13.23 6.51
C GLY A 8 12.14 12.77 6.69
N PHE A 9 11.24 13.72 6.92
CA PHE A 9 9.80 13.50 6.88
C PHE A 9 9.27 14.04 5.56
N HIS A 10 8.54 13.23 4.80
CA HIS A 10 7.93 13.61 3.53
C HIS A 10 6.45 13.23 3.58
N ASP A 11 5.59 14.20 3.30
CA ASP A 11 4.16 14.00 3.12
C ASP A 11 3.81 14.26 1.64
N THR A 12 2.95 13.44 1.06
CA THR A 12 2.59 13.52 -0.35
C THR A 12 1.11 13.24 -0.52
N GLU A 13 0.39 14.25 -0.97
CA GLU A 13 -1.05 14.19 -1.22
C GLU A 13 -1.37 14.46 -2.70
N SER A 14 -2.49 13.92 -3.16
CA SER A 14 -3.03 14.21 -4.49
C SER A 14 -4.55 14.15 -4.46
N TYR A 15 -5.20 14.99 -5.26
CA TYR A 15 -6.65 15.10 -5.33
C TYR A 15 -7.15 15.06 -6.76
N LYS A 16 -8.34 14.50 -6.95
CA LYS A 16 -9.05 14.50 -8.23
C LYS A 16 -10.53 14.76 -8.02
N GLN A 17 -11.04 15.80 -8.66
CA GLN A 17 -12.45 16.18 -8.62
C GLN A 17 -13.22 15.51 -9.77
N PHE A 18 -14.49 15.22 -9.51
CA PHE A 18 -15.43 14.66 -10.48
C PHE A 18 -16.78 15.37 -10.32
N ASP A 19 -17.54 15.47 -11.41
CA ASP A 19 -18.92 15.94 -11.34
C ASP A 19 -19.77 15.01 -10.48
N GLU A 20 -20.76 15.57 -9.80
CA GLU A 20 -21.66 14.85 -8.89
C GLU A 20 -22.35 13.66 -9.57
N ALA A 21 -22.75 13.82 -10.83
CA ALA A 21 -23.36 12.76 -11.65
C ALA A 21 -22.48 11.52 -11.80
N HIS A 22 -21.15 11.67 -11.74
CA HIS A 22 -20.18 10.57 -11.89
C HIS A 22 -19.69 10.03 -10.54
N LEU A 23 -19.94 10.73 -9.44
CA LEU A 23 -19.34 10.45 -8.14
C LEU A 23 -19.62 9.03 -7.63
N PRO A 24 -20.86 8.49 -7.68
CA PRO A 24 -21.13 7.13 -7.20
C PRO A 24 -20.35 6.06 -7.98
N LEU A 25 -20.29 6.20 -9.30
CA LEU A 25 -19.57 5.27 -10.17
C LEU A 25 -18.07 5.32 -9.92
N LYS A 26 -17.49 6.53 -9.80
CA LYS A 26 -16.05 6.70 -9.54
C LYS A 26 -15.68 6.17 -8.16
N PHE A 27 -16.51 6.39 -7.16
CA PHE A 27 -16.32 5.86 -5.81
C PHE A 27 -16.27 4.33 -5.81
N GLU A 28 -17.23 3.66 -6.45
CA GLU A 28 -17.26 2.19 -6.50
C GLU A 28 -16.04 1.60 -7.24
N ILE A 29 -15.58 2.25 -8.30
CA ILE A 29 -14.35 1.86 -9.00
C ILE A 29 -13.14 1.99 -8.08
N LEU A 30 -13.01 3.10 -7.36
CA LEU A 30 -11.91 3.35 -6.43
C LEU A 30 -11.91 2.34 -5.28
N LYS A 31 -13.07 2.10 -4.67
CA LYS A 31 -13.26 1.12 -3.60
C LYS A 31 -12.82 -0.28 -4.03
N LYS A 32 -13.28 -0.74 -5.20
CA LYS A 32 -12.86 -2.04 -5.75
C LYS A 32 -11.35 -2.10 -5.97
N ARG A 33 -10.74 -1.08 -6.58
CA ARG A 33 -9.29 -1.03 -6.80
C ARG A 33 -8.50 -1.01 -5.49
N PHE A 34 -8.98 -0.24 -4.52
CA PHE A 34 -8.38 -0.15 -3.19
C PHE A 34 -8.39 -1.52 -2.49
N CYS A 35 -9.48 -2.29 -2.57
CA CYS A 35 -9.54 -3.63 -1.96
C CYS A 35 -8.70 -4.69 -2.71
N LEU A 36 -8.27 -4.46 -3.95
CA LEU A 36 -7.46 -5.40 -4.74
C LEU A 36 -5.95 -5.27 -4.44
N ILE A 37 -5.56 -5.39 -3.16
CA ILE A 37 -4.20 -5.14 -2.66
C ILE A 37 -3.14 -5.96 -3.41
N ASN A 38 -3.39 -7.25 -3.66
CA ASN A 38 -2.43 -8.12 -4.36
C ASN A 38 -2.18 -7.68 -5.82
N ARG A 39 -3.02 -6.80 -6.37
CA ARG A 39 -2.88 -6.25 -7.74
C ARG A 39 -2.30 -4.83 -7.76
N TRP A 40 -2.01 -4.22 -6.62
CA TRP A 40 -1.57 -2.83 -6.57
C TRP A 40 -0.29 -2.55 -7.38
N LYS A 41 0.61 -3.53 -7.49
CA LYS A 41 1.82 -3.41 -8.33
C LYS A 41 1.50 -3.03 -9.78
N SER A 42 0.38 -3.53 -10.34
CA SER A 42 -0.04 -3.22 -11.71
C SER A 42 -0.44 -1.74 -11.92
N TYR A 43 -0.75 -1.01 -10.84
CA TYR A 43 -1.09 0.41 -10.90
C TYR A 43 0.14 1.31 -10.69
N CYS A 44 1.21 0.79 -10.09
CA CYS A 44 2.40 1.58 -9.74
C CYS A 44 3.51 1.53 -10.82
N GLY A 45 3.56 0.49 -11.66
CA GLY A 45 4.63 0.26 -12.64
C GLY A 45 5.68 -0.75 -12.16
N GLU A 46 6.47 -1.32 -13.07
CA GLU A 46 7.32 -2.50 -12.77
C GLU A 46 8.44 -2.25 -11.75
N ALA A 47 9.01 -1.05 -11.74
CA ALA A 47 10.13 -0.65 -10.88
C ALA A 47 9.72 -0.26 -9.44
N PHE A 48 8.43 -0.39 -9.10
CA PHE A 48 7.88 0.06 -7.83
C PHE A 48 7.60 -1.09 -6.86
N ALA A 49 7.13 -0.73 -5.67
CA ALA A 49 6.85 -1.65 -4.57
C ALA A 49 5.91 -2.81 -4.97
N ALA A 50 6.15 -3.97 -4.39
CA ALA A 50 5.23 -5.11 -4.47
C ALA A 50 4.37 -5.20 -3.21
N PHE A 51 3.12 -5.62 -3.36
CA PHE A 51 2.12 -5.63 -2.30
C PHE A 51 1.55 -7.03 -2.13
N LYS A 52 1.33 -7.44 -0.90
CA LYS A 52 0.69 -8.73 -0.59
C LYS A 52 -0.17 -8.61 0.67
N LEU A 53 -1.39 -9.14 0.60
CA LEU A 53 -2.32 -9.26 1.71
C LEU A 53 -2.02 -10.50 2.54
N TYR A 54 -2.04 -10.34 3.86
CA TYR A 54 -1.89 -11.38 4.85
C TYR A 54 -3.06 -11.34 5.82
N ASP A 55 -3.56 -12.50 6.23
CA ASP A 55 -4.58 -12.59 7.28
C ASP A 55 -4.02 -12.23 8.67
N SER A 56 -4.90 -12.23 9.68
CA SER A 56 -4.52 -11.94 11.07
C SER A 56 -3.47 -12.88 11.67
N ASN A 57 -3.26 -14.06 11.08
CA ASN A 57 -2.27 -15.04 11.50
C ASN A 57 -0.95 -14.89 10.72
N GLY A 58 -0.85 -13.91 9.82
CA GLY A 58 0.32 -13.69 8.99
C GLY A 58 0.45 -14.67 7.82
N SER A 59 -0.66 -15.29 7.38
CA SER A 59 -0.68 -16.16 6.20
C SER A 59 -1.14 -15.39 4.95
N PRO A 60 -0.50 -15.58 3.78
CA PRO A 60 -0.86 -14.85 2.57
C PRO A 60 -2.24 -15.31 2.06
N VAL A 61 -3.08 -14.37 1.63
CA VAL A 61 -4.45 -14.66 1.18
C VAL A 61 -4.79 -13.96 -0.14
N GLU A 62 -5.69 -14.57 -0.92
CA GLU A 62 -6.22 -14.06 -2.20
C GLU A 62 -7.73 -13.81 -2.08
N ARG A 63 -8.09 -12.77 -1.32
CA ARG A 63 -9.48 -12.30 -1.12
C ARG A 63 -9.49 -10.79 -0.88
N GLU A 64 -10.67 -10.19 -0.79
CA GLU A 64 -10.79 -8.83 -0.28
C GLU A 64 -10.29 -8.76 1.18
N PRO A 65 -9.66 -7.63 1.57
CA PRO A 65 -9.11 -7.49 2.91
C PRO A 65 -10.21 -7.38 3.95
N GLN A 66 -9.92 -7.93 5.12
CA GLN A 66 -10.78 -7.96 6.28
C GLN A 66 -10.12 -7.20 7.43
N LYS A 67 -10.95 -6.76 8.38
CA LYS A 67 -10.45 -6.12 9.59
C LYS A 67 -9.51 -7.07 10.34
N GLY A 68 -8.31 -6.60 10.63
CA GLY A 68 -7.28 -7.39 11.30
C GLY A 68 -6.25 -8.01 10.36
N ASP A 69 -6.49 -7.96 9.04
CA ASP A 69 -5.47 -8.30 8.04
C ASP A 69 -4.32 -7.28 8.04
N PHE A 70 -3.22 -7.71 7.44
CA PHE A 70 -2.01 -6.92 7.24
C PHE A 70 -1.65 -6.80 5.77
N ILE A 71 -1.14 -5.64 5.38
CA ILE A 71 -0.55 -5.41 4.07
C ILE A 71 0.97 -5.41 4.22
N ARG A 72 1.65 -6.31 3.50
CA ARG A 72 3.10 -6.26 3.35
C ARG A 72 3.44 -5.46 2.11
N ILE A 73 4.22 -4.40 2.30
CA ILE A 73 4.79 -3.60 1.21
C ILE A 73 6.27 -3.95 1.11
N ASN A 74 6.70 -4.45 -0.05
CA ASN A 74 8.10 -4.70 -0.36
C ASN A 74 8.60 -3.55 -1.25
N ILE A 75 9.33 -2.62 -0.65
CA ILE A 75 9.87 -1.44 -1.34
C ILE A 75 11.26 -1.77 -1.85
N PRO A 76 11.51 -1.66 -3.17
CA PRO A 76 12.84 -1.85 -3.71
C PRO A 76 13.80 -0.74 -3.24
N GLY A 77 15.04 -1.08 -2.89
CA GLY A 77 16.07 -0.13 -2.49
C GLY A 77 16.77 0.55 -3.68
N PRO A 78 17.42 1.70 -3.50
CA PRO A 78 18.29 2.26 -4.53
C PRO A 78 19.51 1.34 -4.73
N GLY A 79 19.67 0.74 -5.92
CA GLY A 79 20.81 -0.14 -6.26
C GLY A 79 20.45 -1.62 -6.55
N GLU A 80 19.17 -1.93 -6.77
CA GLU A 80 18.70 -3.32 -6.96
C GLU A 80 19.28 -4.04 -8.18
N THR A 81 19.93 -3.34 -9.10
CA THR A 81 20.52 -3.95 -10.30
C THR A 81 21.92 -4.52 -10.11
N GLU A 82 22.71 -4.22 -9.06
CA GLU A 82 24.13 -4.68 -9.12
C GLU A 82 24.95 -4.98 -7.84
N ALA A 83 24.50 -4.80 -6.59
CA ALA A 83 25.39 -5.11 -5.46
C ALA A 83 24.72 -5.56 -4.15
N GLY A 84 24.75 -6.87 -3.89
CA GLY A 84 25.19 -7.50 -2.63
C GLY A 84 24.50 -7.25 -1.27
N LEU A 85 23.80 -6.15 -1.03
CA LEU A 85 23.24 -5.81 0.29
C LEU A 85 21.73 -5.52 0.19
N LYS A 86 20.94 -6.49 0.66
CA LYS A 86 19.47 -6.48 0.59
C LYS A 86 18.85 -5.70 1.76
N LEU A 87 18.81 -4.38 1.67
CA LEU A 87 17.99 -3.58 2.56
C LEU A 87 16.53 -3.63 2.08
N ARG A 88 15.75 -4.56 2.63
CA ARG A 88 14.30 -4.64 2.41
C ARG A 88 13.57 -3.93 3.54
N ILE A 89 12.87 -2.85 3.23
CA ILE A 89 11.90 -2.27 4.16
C ILE A 89 10.59 -3.01 3.95
N SER A 90 10.18 -3.78 4.97
CA SER A 90 8.83 -4.36 5.03
C SER A 90 8.01 -3.53 6.01
N ALA A 91 7.04 -2.78 5.50
CA ALA A 91 6.04 -2.12 6.32
C ALA A 91 4.80 -3.02 6.42
N PHE A 92 4.24 -3.10 7.63
CA PHE A 92 2.96 -3.76 7.90
C PHE A 92 1.94 -2.71 8.30
N PHE A 93 0.95 -2.49 7.44
CA PHE A 93 -0.19 -1.65 7.78
C PHE A 93 -1.34 -2.55 8.22
N ARG A 94 -1.83 -2.34 9.46
CA ARG A 94 -3.09 -2.92 9.92
C ARG A 94 -4.22 -2.08 9.33
N MET A 95 -5.18 -2.70 8.65
CA MET A 95 -6.29 -1.93 8.10
C MET A 95 -7.10 -1.27 9.22
N PRO A 96 -7.24 0.06 9.22
CA PRO A 96 -8.15 0.74 10.14
C PRO A 96 -9.60 0.44 9.76
N ILE A 97 -10.50 0.67 10.71
CA ILE A 97 -11.94 0.62 10.46
C ILE A 97 -12.26 1.76 9.50
N LEU A 98 -12.68 1.46 8.26
CA LEU A 98 -13.38 2.43 7.42
C LEU A 98 -14.73 2.70 8.10
N LYS A 99 -14.76 3.67 9.03
CA LYS A 99 -16.01 4.31 9.42
C LYS A 99 -16.34 5.29 8.30
N VAL A 100 -17.17 4.86 7.36
CA VAL A 100 -17.90 5.79 6.50
C VAL A 100 -19.09 6.24 7.33
N SER A 101 -18.96 7.39 7.98
CA SER A 101 -20.10 8.09 8.57
C SER A 101 -20.96 8.60 7.42
N ALA A 102 -22.24 8.22 7.39
CA ALA A 102 -23.24 8.78 6.50
C ALA A 102 -23.63 10.20 6.95
#